data_AF-A0A8S9ZFA4-F1
#
_entry.id   AF-A0A8S9ZFA4-F1
#
_cell.length_a   1.000
_cell.length_b   1.000
_cell.length_c   1.000
_cell.angle_alpha   90.00
_cell.angle_beta   90.00
_cell.angle_gamma   90.00
#
_symmetry.space_group_name_H-M   'P 1'
#
loop_
_entity.id
_entity.type
_entity.pdbx_description
1 polymer ?
#
loop_
_entity_poly.entity_id
_entity_poly.type
_entity_poly.pdbx_seq_one_letter_code
_entity_poly.pdbx_strand_id
1 'polypeptide(L)'
;MIDIHFLDNKASENMPKTSLNFDSFDDLLASQGFISTSKQSNKTLSELAKERDAKELDPLTLKIKDWTDGKQRNIRALLGSLSHILWDEAKVAWHQPSVAELFAHDMVKKYYRRACLIVHPDKQIGTINELLAKAIFTELNDAWNEFTK
;
A
#
# COMPACT_ATOMS: atom_id res chain seq x y z
N MET A 1 -5.57 -71.33 32.34
CA MET A 1 -5.97 -70.93 30.98
C MET A 1 -7.48 -70.97 30.96
N ILE A 2 -8.10 -69.80 31.10
CA ILE A 2 -9.54 -69.61 31.34
C ILE A 2 -10.03 -68.76 30.17
N ASP A 3 -10.96 -69.28 29.37
CA ASP A 3 -11.74 -68.49 28.42
C ASP A 3 -13.22 -68.60 28.81
N ILE A 4 -13.74 -67.51 29.38
CA ILE A 4 -15.14 -67.37 29.82
C ILE A 4 -15.87 -66.56 28.76
N HIS A 5 -16.89 -67.17 28.15
CA HIS A 5 -17.93 -66.47 27.39
C HIS A 5 -18.64 -65.44 28.29
N PHE A 6 -18.73 -64.17 27.88
CA PHE A 6 -19.70 -63.23 28.48
C PHE A 6 -20.11 -62.08 27.55
N LEU A 7 -21.42 -62.09 27.26
CA LEU A 7 -22.37 -61.02 26.94
C LEU A 7 -22.28 -60.17 25.65
N ASP A 8 -23.28 -60.41 24.81
CA ASP A 8 -23.96 -59.47 23.92
C ASP A 8 -24.49 -58.27 24.74
N ASN A 9 -24.07 -57.05 24.40
CA ASN A 9 -24.59 -55.81 24.96
C ASN A 9 -25.03 -54.90 23.79
N LYS A 10 -26.31 -55.04 23.43
CA LYS A 10 -27.04 -54.07 22.61
C LYS A 10 -27.32 -52.81 23.44
N ALA A 11 -26.52 -51.77 23.21
CA ALA A 11 -26.87 -50.40 23.57
C ALA A 11 -26.87 -49.56 22.28
N SER A 12 -28.08 -49.33 21.75
CA SER A 12 -28.34 -48.30 20.75
C SER A 12 -28.51 -46.97 21.49
N GLU A 13 -27.42 -46.22 21.66
CA GLU A 13 -27.50 -44.84 22.11
C GLU A 13 -27.43 -43.88 20.92
N ASN A 14 -28.56 -43.23 20.66
CA ASN A 14 -28.71 -42.09 19.78
C ASN A 14 -27.83 -40.94 20.27
N MET A 15 -26.70 -40.69 19.60
CA MET A 15 -26.05 -39.38 19.67
C MET A 15 -26.92 -38.35 18.93
N PRO A 16 -27.32 -37.23 19.54
CA PRO A 16 -27.85 -36.12 18.78
C PRO A 16 -26.74 -35.59 17.88
N LYS A 17 -26.89 -35.80 16.57
CA LYS A 17 -26.12 -35.04 15.57
C LYS A 17 -26.51 -33.59 15.77
N THR A 18 -25.71 -32.81 16.48
CA THR A 18 -25.83 -31.35 16.50
C THR A 18 -25.54 -30.86 15.10
N SER A 19 -26.57 -30.82 14.24
CA SER A 19 -26.52 -29.97 13.06
C SER A 19 -26.46 -28.55 13.60
N LEU A 20 -25.28 -27.95 13.52
CA LEU A 20 -25.12 -26.53 13.81
C LEU A 20 -25.98 -25.78 12.78
N ASN A 21 -27.17 -25.36 13.21
CA ASN A 21 -28.06 -24.54 12.41
C ASN A 21 -27.33 -23.23 12.12
N PHE A 22 -27.26 -22.87 10.83
CA PHE A 22 -26.65 -21.63 10.36
C PHE A 22 -27.21 -20.39 11.08
N ASP A 23 -28.48 -20.46 11.51
CA ASP A 23 -29.19 -19.41 12.25
C ASP A 23 -28.55 -19.09 13.61
N SER A 24 -27.85 -20.04 14.26
CA SER A 24 -27.12 -19.74 15.50
C SER A 24 -25.93 -18.81 15.28
N PHE A 25 -25.40 -18.74 14.05
CA PHE A 25 -24.34 -17.80 13.73
C PHE A 25 -24.89 -16.41 13.43
N ASP A 26 -26.11 -16.31 12.89
CA ASP A 26 -26.80 -15.04 12.64
C ASP A 26 -27.18 -14.35 13.96
N ASP A 27 -27.60 -15.10 14.98
CA ASP A 27 -27.88 -14.56 16.33
C ASP A 27 -26.61 -13.99 17.01
N LEU A 28 -25.46 -14.68 16.83
CA LEU A 28 -24.18 -14.21 17.34
C LEU A 28 -23.75 -12.89 16.68
N LEU A 29 -23.98 -12.76 15.36
CA LEU A 29 -23.69 -11.55 14.59
C LEU A 29 -24.65 -10.40 14.92
N ALA A 30 -25.94 -10.70 15.12
CA ALA A 30 -26.94 -9.73 15.55
C ALA A 30 -26.62 -9.17 16.94
N SER A 31 -26.11 -10.01 17.86
CA SER A 31 -25.70 -9.57 19.20
C SER A 31 -24.56 -8.55 19.18
N GLN A 32 -23.70 -8.61 18.15
CA GLN A 32 -22.60 -7.67 17.91
C GLN A 32 -22.99 -6.50 17.01
N GLY A 33 -24.27 -6.42 16.58
CA GLY A 33 -24.82 -5.33 15.77
C GLY A 33 -24.71 -5.51 14.25
N PHE A 34 -24.39 -6.71 13.75
CA PHE A 34 -24.39 -7.02 12.31
C PHE A 34 -25.78 -7.52 11.88
N ILE A 35 -26.61 -6.64 11.31
CA ILE A 35 -27.90 -7.03 10.72
C ILE A 35 -27.70 -7.34 9.24
N SER A 36 -27.94 -8.60 8.86
CA SER A 36 -27.87 -9.17 7.51
C SER A 36 -28.93 -8.57 6.56
N THR A 37 -28.75 -7.32 6.12
CA THR A 37 -29.62 -6.75 5.07
C THR A 37 -29.14 -7.22 3.69
N SER A 38 -29.88 -8.16 3.12
CA SER A 38 -29.73 -8.62 1.73
C SER A 38 -29.92 -7.47 0.73
N LYS A 39 -28.82 -6.83 0.33
CA LYS A 39 -28.51 -6.25 -1.00
C LYS A 39 -27.30 -5.32 -0.84
N GLN A 40 -26.13 -5.72 -1.34
CA GLN A 40 -25.20 -4.83 -2.04
C GLN A 40 -23.95 -5.58 -2.50
N SER A 41 -23.74 -5.50 -3.83
CA SER A 41 -22.51 -5.63 -4.61
C SER A 41 -21.37 -6.52 -4.08
N ASN A 42 -20.93 -7.44 -4.95
CA ASN A 42 -19.64 -8.13 -4.85
C ASN A 42 -18.49 -7.10 -4.76
N LYS A 43 -18.15 -6.64 -3.55
CA LYS A 43 -16.91 -5.93 -3.29
C LYS A 43 -15.80 -6.97 -3.23
N THR A 44 -14.99 -7.01 -4.28
CA THR A 44 -13.84 -7.91 -4.37
C THR A 44 -12.84 -7.57 -3.25
N LEU A 45 -12.11 -8.56 -2.72
CA LEU A 45 -11.05 -8.35 -1.71
C LEU A 45 -10.02 -7.29 -2.12
N SER A 46 -9.84 -7.06 -3.43
CA SER A 46 -8.98 -6.01 -3.96
C SER A 46 -9.44 -4.59 -3.58
N GLU A 47 -10.71 -4.39 -3.26
CA GLU A 47 -11.29 -3.11 -2.86
C GLU A 47 -11.21 -2.92 -1.35
N LEU A 48 -11.37 -3.99 -0.55
CA LEU A 48 -11.13 -3.97 0.90
C LEU A 48 -9.65 -3.78 1.27
N ALA A 49 -8.72 -4.24 0.42
CA ALA A 49 -7.29 -3.92 0.56
C ALA A 49 -7.03 -2.42 0.33
N LYS A 50 -7.61 -1.84 -0.74
CA LYS A 50 -7.54 -0.40 -1.00
C LYS A 50 -8.22 0.44 0.09
N GLU A 51 -9.30 -0.05 0.69
CA GLU A 51 -10.07 0.66 1.73
C GLU A 51 -9.43 0.56 3.13
N ARG A 52 -8.54 -0.41 3.37
CA ARG A 52 -7.66 -0.42 4.55
C ARG A 52 -6.51 0.57 4.45
N ASP A 53 -5.97 0.78 3.25
CA ASP A 53 -4.96 1.82 2.98
C ASP A 53 -5.56 3.22 2.88
N ALA A 54 -6.88 3.35 2.66
CA ALA A 54 -7.58 4.63 2.52
C ALA A 54 -7.95 5.30 3.84
N LYS A 55 -7.75 4.64 5.00
CA LYS A 55 -8.30 5.15 6.26
C LYS A 55 -7.58 6.35 6.86
N GLU A 56 -6.34 6.60 6.49
CA GLU A 56 -5.66 7.89 6.69
C GLU A 56 -4.53 7.93 5.67
N LEU A 57 -4.82 8.23 4.40
CA LEU A 57 -3.74 8.63 3.51
C LEU A 57 -3.23 9.95 4.06
N ASP A 58 -2.14 9.87 4.83
CA ASP A 58 -1.34 11.00 5.28
C ASP A 58 -1.25 11.96 4.10
N PRO A 59 -1.62 13.26 4.25
CA PRO A 59 -1.60 14.22 3.15
C PRO A 59 -0.31 14.17 2.32
N LEU A 60 0.79 13.74 2.93
CA LEU A 60 2.04 13.45 2.26
C LEU A 60 1.97 12.36 1.18
N THR A 61 1.39 11.22 1.53
CA THR A 61 1.24 10.06 0.64
C THR A 61 0.34 10.40 -0.55
N LEU A 62 -0.71 11.19 -0.34
CA LEU A 62 -1.57 11.68 -1.41
C LEU A 62 -0.78 12.60 -2.34
N LYS A 63 -0.01 13.53 -1.78
CA LYS A 63 0.84 14.46 -2.55
C LYS A 63 1.85 13.71 -3.44
N ILE A 64 2.45 12.63 -2.92
CA ILE A 64 3.39 11.79 -3.69
C ILE A 64 2.64 11.04 -4.79
N LYS A 65 1.51 10.41 -4.48
CA LYS A 65 0.68 9.69 -5.46
C LYS A 65 0.31 10.60 -6.62
N ASP A 66 -0.24 11.78 -6.35
CA ASP A 66 -0.63 12.78 -7.36
C ASP A 66 0.57 13.24 -8.21
N TRP A 67 1.75 13.36 -7.60
CA TRP A 67 2.96 13.75 -8.32
C TRP A 67 3.46 12.64 -9.26
N THR A 68 3.43 11.39 -8.80
CA THR A 68 3.89 10.20 -9.55
C THR A 68 2.88 9.68 -10.56
N ASP A 69 1.60 10.06 -10.45
CA ASP A 69 0.54 9.54 -11.30
C ASP A 69 0.81 9.81 -12.78
N GLY A 70 0.74 8.75 -13.59
CA GLY A 70 1.08 8.77 -15.02
C GLY A 70 2.54 9.07 -15.36
N LYS A 71 3.44 9.21 -14.37
CA LYS A 71 4.86 9.56 -14.55
C LYS A 71 5.82 8.56 -13.91
N GLN A 72 5.31 7.47 -13.35
CA GLN A 72 6.14 6.44 -12.74
C GLN A 72 7.19 5.95 -13.73
N ARG A 73 8.42 5.76 -13.23
CA ARG A 73 9.56 5.26 -14.02
C ARG A 73 10.00 6.18 -15.18
N ASN A 74 9.43 7.38 -15.31
CA ASN A 74 9.86 8.37 -16.31
C ASN A 74 10.68 9.48 -15.66
N ILE A 75 12.01 9.31 -15.66
CA ILE A 75 12.91 10.24 -14.99
C ILE A 75 12.79 11.69 -15.50
N ARG A 76 12.51 11.89 -16.79
CA ARG A 76 12.38 13.23 -17.38
C ARG A 76 11.14 13.95 -16.84
N ALA A 77 10.01 13.24 -16.77
CA ALA A 77 8.75 13.78 -16.25
C ALA A 77 8.83 14.07 -14.74
N LEU A 78 9.50 13.19 -13.98
CA LEU A 78 9.71 13.37 -12.55
C LEU A 78 10.60 14.59 -12.27
N LEU A 79 11.76 14.70 -12.92
CA LEU A 79 12.64 15.88 -12.78
C LEU A 79 11.96 17.16 -13.27
N GLY A 80 11.19 17.08 -14.36
CA GLY A 80 10.42 18.19 -14.92
C GLY A 80 9.32 18.72 -14.00
N SER A 81 8.86 17.93 -13.02
CA SER A 81 7.80 18.32 -12.09
C SER A 81 8.21 18.26 -10.62
N LEU A 82 9.51 18.09 -10.33
CA LEU A 82 10.02 17.92 -8.96
C LEU A 82 9.70 19.14 -8.08
N SER A 83 9.72 20.35 -8.65
CA SER A 83 9.40 21.59 -7.95
C SER A 83 8.03 21.61 -7.23
N HIS A 84 7.04 20.83 -7.70
CA HIS A 84 5.70 20.78 -7.11
C HIS A 84 5.66 20.01 -5.78
N ILE A 85 6.52 19.00 -5.62
CA ILE A 85 6.47 18.09 -4.48
C ILE A 85 7.41 18.51 -3.34
N LEU A 86 8.49 19.25 -3.64
CA LEU A 86 9.48 19.69 -2.67
C LEU A 86 8.90 20.57 -1.54
N TRP A 87 9.61 20.63 -0.41
CA TRP A 87 9.39 21.61 0.66
C TRP A 87 10.18 22.90 0.39
N ASP A 88 9.89 23.97 1.12
CA ASP A 88 10.34 25.33 0.76
C ASP A 88 11.87 25.45 0.68
N GLU A 89 12.61 24.90 1.64
CA GLU A 89 14.08 24.90 1.60
C GLU A 89 14.64 24.16 0.37
N ALA A 90 14.06 23.00 0.04
CA ALA A 90 14.48 22.23 -1.12
C ALA A 90 14.11 22.92 -2.44
N LYS A 91 12.98 23.63 -2.50
CA LYS A 91 12.58 24.42 -3.67
C LYS A 91 13.58 25.53 -3.99
N VAL A 92 14.12 26.19 -2.97
CA VAL A 92 15.14 27.23 -3.16
C VAL A 92 16.44 26.66 -3.73
N ALA A 93 16.84 25.45 -3.29
CA ALA A 93 18.03 24.79 -3.80
C ALA A 93 17.85 24.16 -5.20
N TRP A 94 16.59 23.86 -5.57
CA TRP A 94 16.23 23.21 -6.82
C TRP A 94 16.21 24.19 -7.99
N HIS A 95 16.93 23.84 -9.05
CA HIS A 95 16.84 24.54 -10.32
C HIS A 95 16.00 23.71 -11.28
N GLN A 96 14.84 24.25 -11.65
CA GLN A 96 13.91 23.55 -12.53
C GLN A 96 14.51 23.41 -13.94
N PRO A 97 14.75 22.18 -14.44
CA PRO A 97 15.27 21.98 -15.79
C PRO A 97 14.30 22.46 -16.86
N SER A 98 14.85 22.98 -17.96
CA SER A 98 14.07 23.26 -19.17
C SER A 98 13.75 21.97 -19.91
N VAL A 99 12.61 21.94 -20.61
CA VAL A 99 12.19 20.78 -21.43
C VAL A 99 13.26 20.41 -22.47
N ALA A 100 13.96 21.41 -23.03
CA ALA A 100 15.04 21.20 -23.99
C ALA A 100 16.22 20.41 -23.39
N GLU A 101 16.57 20.70 -22.13
CA GLU A 101 17.69 20.05 -21.44
C GLU A 101 17.37 18.60 -21.09
N LEU A 102 16.10 18.27 -20.88
CA LEU A 102 15.66 16.91 -20.55
C LEU A 102 15.76 15.94 -21.74
N PHE A 103 15.97 16.42 -22.98
CA PHE A 103 16.23 15.53 -24.12
C PHE A 103 17.62 14.90 -24.07
N ALA A 104 18.62 15.64 -23.59
CA ALA A 104 20.01 15.19 -23.54
C ALA A 104 20.27 14.26 -22.35
N HIS A 105 20.73 13.04 -22.61
CA HIS A 105 21.01 12.03 -21.59
C HIS A 105 21.95 12.53 -20.48
N ASP A 106 23.03 13.24 -20.85
CA ASP A 106 24.01 13.75 -19.89
C ASP A 106 23.43 14.83 -18.97
N MET A 107 22.51 15.64 -19.48
CA MET A 107 21.82 16.64 -18.67
C MET A 107 20.85 15.98 -17.70
N VAL A 108 20.08 14.98 -18.14
CA VAL A 108 19.21 14.19 -17.25
C VAL A 108 20.03 13.58 -16.10
N LYS A 109 21.19 13.00 -16.40
CA LYS A 109 22.12 12.46 -15.39
C LYS A 109 22.57 13.52 -14.37
N LYS A 110 22.92 14.72 -14.85
CA LYS A 110 23.35 15.84 -14.00
C LYS A 110 22.23 16.30 -13.08
N TYR A 111 21.01 16.46 -13.61
CA TYR A 111 19.84 16.87 -12.84
C TYR A 111 19.39 15.81 -11.83
N TYR A 112 19.40 14.53 -12.20
CA TYR A 112 19.13 13.43 -11.29
C TYR A 112 20.09 13.42 -10.09
N ARG A 113 21.40 13.52 -10.33
CA ARG A 113 22.39 13.61 -9.24
C ARG A 113 22.14 14.79 -8.31
N ARG A 114 21.81 15.96 -8.88
CA ARG A 114 21.49 17.15 -8.10
C ARG A 114 20.21 16.97 -7.29
N ALA A 115 19.17 16.34 -7.86
CA ALA A 115 17.93 16.03 -7.16
C ALA A 115 18.20 15.14 -5.94
N CYS A 116 18.95 14.05 -6.12
CA CYS A 116 19.33 13.13 -5.04
C CYS A 116 20.03 13.83 -3.86
N LEU A 117 20.85 14.84 -4.11
CA LEU A 117 21.53 15.62 -3.04
C LEU A 117 20.57 16.51 -2.25
N ILE A 118 19.55 17.05 -2.92
CA ILE A 118 18.56 17.96 -2.33
C ILE A 118 17.55 17.17 -1.52
N VAL A 119 17.05 16.06 -2.07
CA VAL A 119 16.04 15.21 -1.42
C VAL A 119 16.65 14.04 -0.64
N HIS A 120 17.93 14.12 -0.27
CA HIS A 120 18.60 13.03 0.41
C HIS A 120 17.96 12.77 1.79
N PRO A 121 17.54 11.53 2.10
CA PRO A 121 16.81 11.24 3.35
C PRO A 121 17.66 11.52 4.60
N ASP A 122 18.99 11.35 4.53
CA ASP A 122 19.91 11.65 5.64
C ASP A 122 19.82 13.09 6.14
N LYS A 123 19.59 14.05 5.23
CA LYS A 123 19.44 15.46 5.58
C LYS A 123 18.10 15.78 6.24
N GLN A 124 17.17 14.84 6.21
CA GLN A 124 15.79 15.01 6.67
C GLN A 124 15.44 14.05 7.83
N ILE A 125 16.42 13.37 8.42
CA ILE A 125 16.17 12.47 9.56
C ILE A 125 15.60 13.28 10.73
N GLY A 126 14.45 12.84 11.25
CA GLY A 126 13.76 13.49 12.37
C GLY A 126 12.99 14.76 11.99
N THR A 127 12.93 15.13 10.70
CA THR A 127 12.07 16.23 10.24
C THR A 127 10.72 15.70 9.74
N ILE A 128 9.73 16.58 9.64
CA ILE A 128 8.41 16.26 9.06
C ILE A 128 8.53 15.80 7.59
N ASN A 129 9.62 16.19 6.92
CA ASN A 129 9.86 15.87 5.51
C ASN A 129 10.59 14.53 5.30
N GLU A 130 10.96 13.80 6.36
CA GLU A 130 11.73 12.55 6.26
C GLU A 130 11.05 11.54 5.33
N LEU A 131 9.75 11.31 5.56
CA LEU A 131 8.95 10.36 4.80
C LEU A 131 8.81 10.80 3.33
N LEU A 132 8.69 12.11 3.10
CA LEU A 132 8.58 12.70 1.76
C LEU A 132 9.88 12.52 0.98
N ALA A 133 11.00 12.84 1.63
CA ALA A 133 12.33 12.70 1.05
C ALA A 133 12.61 11.24 0.68
N LYS A 134 12.31 10.28 1.58
CA LYS A 134 12.44 8.84 1.31
C LYS A 134 11.62 8.41 0.10
N ALA A 135 10.36 8.83 0.02
CA ALA A 135 9.48 8.47 -1.08
C ALA A 135 9.95 9.05 -2.43
N ILE A 136 10.25 10.36 -2.48
CA ILE A 136 10.78 11.01 -3.69
C ILE A 136 12.08 10.35 -4.14
N PHE A 137 13.00 10.10 -3.19
CA PHE A 137 14.29 9.48 -3.48
C PHE A 137 14.13 8.07 -4.07
N THR A 138 13.19 7.29 -3.55
CA THR A 138 12.88 5.94 -4.06
C THR A 138 12.35 5.99 -5.49
N GLU A 139 11.37 6.86 -5.77
CA GLU A 139 10.80 7.04 -7.11
C GLU A 139 11.83 7.53 -8.13
N LEU A 140 12.69 8.48 -7.74
CA LEU A 140 13.77 8.96 -8.61
C LEU A 140 14.78 7.85 -8.93
N ASN A 141 15.13 7.00 -7.96
CA ASN A 141 16.05 5.88 -8.19
C ASN A 141 15.44 4.82 -9.09
N ASP A 142 14.16 4.47 -8.89
CA ASP A 142 13.51 3.47 -9.74
C ASP A 142 13.42 3.96 -11.20
N ALA A 143 13.04 5.23 -11.40
CA ALA A 143 13.02 5.84 -12.72
C ALA A 143 14.42 5.98 -13.36
N TRP A 144 15.45 6.27 -12.57
CA TRP A 144 16.83 6.33 -13.06
C TRP A 144 17.37 4.95 -13.45
N ASN A 145 17.07 3.93 -12.65
CA ASN A 145 17.42 2.55 -12.97
C ASN A 145 16.74 2.11 -14.27
N GLU A 146 15.47 2.47 -14.48
CA GLU A 146 14.80 2.17 -15.75
C GLU A 146 15.40 2.94 -16.93
N PHE A 147 15.79 4.19 -16.72
CA PHE A 147 16.40 5.01 -17.75
C PHE A 147 17.81 4.54 -18.18
N THR A 148 18.52 3.83 -17.30
CA THR A 148 19.90 3.37 -17.52
C THR A 148 20.02 1.90 -17.91
N LYS A 149 18.92 1.14 -17.89
CA LYS A 149 18.84 -0.18 -18.52
C LYS A 149 18.90 -0.06 -20.03
#